data_AF-A0A9W8MT32-F1
#
_entry.id   AF-A0A9W8MT32-F1
#
_cell.length_a   1.000
_cell.length_b   1.000
_cell.length_c   1.000
_cell.angle_alpha   90.00
_cell.angle_beta   90.00
_cell.angle_gamma   90.00
#
_symmetry.space_group_name_H-M   'P 1'
#
loop_
_entity.id
_entity.type
_entity.pdbx_description
1 polymer ?
#
loop_
_entity_poly.entity_id
_entity_poly.type
_entity_poly.pdbx_seq_one_letter_code
_entity_poly.pdbx_strand_id
1 'polypeptide(L)'
;MLDGLRLVPALCNGIALGIEALARLPSIKTLPHAAMLGHRGVNVHGSESRSKSTVIRIENLHEGQKMEEIAKMTGEKTFVSYASGLSKCNGQRKTAYAV
;
A
#
# COMPACT_ATOMS: atom_id res chain seq x y z
N MET A 1 31.13 12.84 26.31
CA MET A 1 30.31 12.22 27.38
C MET A 1 28.86 12.54 27.04
N LEU A 2 28.03 11.54 26.72
CA LEU A 2 26.60 11.68 26.41
C LEU A 2 25.78 11.72 27.71
N ASP A 3 26.22 12.53 28.68
CA ASP A 3 25.63 12.53 30.01
C ASP A 3 24.25 13.19 29.96
N GLY A 4 23.20 12.37 30.11
CA GLY A 4 21.79 12.80 30.14
C GLY A 4 20.95 12.40 28.92
N LEU A 5 21.54 11.86 27.84
CA LEU A 5 20.79 11.37 26.68
C LEU A 5 20.38 9.91 26.89
N ARG A 6 19.07 9.67 26.94
CA ARG A 6 18.49 8.33 26.96
C ARG A 6 18.05 7.94 25.56
N LEU A 7 18.55 6.80 25.08
CA LEU A 7 18.06 6.18 23.85
C LEU A 7 16.61 5.76 24.05
N VAL A 8 15.74 6.13 23.10
CA VAL A 8 14.38 5.59 22.99
C VAL A 8 14.46 4.47 21.95
N PRO A 9 14.40 3.19 22.36
CA PRO A 9 14.72 2.06 21.48
C PRO A 9 13.58 1.70 20.49
N ALA A 10 12.53 2.52 20.40
CA ALA A 10 11.29 2.17 19.72
C ALA A 10 10.58 3.41 19.17
N LEU A 11 9.39 3.20 18.60
CA LEU A 11 8.50 4.26 18.15
C LEU A 11 8.21 5.24 19.29
N CYS A 12 8.42 6.52 19.01
CA CYS A 12 8.10 7.60 19.94
C CYS A 12 6.59 7.70 20.14
N ASN A 13 6.18 8.11 21.34
CA ASN A 13 4.78 8.39 21.64
C ASN A 13 4.25 9.48 20.69
N GLY A 14 3.05 9.27 20.13
CA GLY A 14 2.38 10.21 19.24
C GLY A 14 2.83 10.18 17.77
N ILE A 15 3.62 9.17 17.35
CA ILE A 15 4.01 9.03 15.94
C ILE A 15 2.82 8.55 15.08
N ALA A 16 2.58 9.26 13.98
CA ALA A 16 1.55 8.91 13.02
C ALA A 16 2.08 7.90 11.99
N LEU A 17 1.39 6.77 11.83
CA LEU A 17 1.80 5.65 10.97
C LEU A 17 0.61 5.10 10.20
N GLY A 18 0.88 4.36 9.11
CA GLY A 18 -0.17 3.68 8.37
C GLY A 18 -1.09 4.65 7.65
N ILE A 19 -2.37 4.71 8.03
CA ILE A 19 -3.37 5.60 7.40
C ILE A 19 -3.12 7.07 7.78
N GLU A 20 -2.59 7.29 8.98
CA GLU A 20 -2.26 8.63 9.49
C GLU A 20 -0.84 9.06 9.11
N ALA A 21 -0.11 8.23 8.34
CA ALA A 21 1.23 8.58 7.89
C ALA A 21 1.22 9.86 7.06
N LEU A 22 2.30 10.62 7.14
CA LEU A 22 2.49 11.82 6.34
C LEU A 22 2.28 11.51 4.85
N ALA A 23 1.66 12.45 4.13
CA ALA A 23 1.42 12.31 2.71
C ALA A 23 2.69 11.88 1.96
N ARG A 24 2.49 11.00 0.96
CA ARG A 24 3.55 10.37 0.14
C ARG A 24 4.33 9.25 0.83
N LEU A 25 4.18 9.02 2.13
CA LEU A 25 4.70 7.82 2.74
C LEU A 25 3.88 6.60 2.29
N PRO A 26 4.54 5.53 1.84
CA PRO A 26 3.84 4.36 1.38
C PRO A 26 3.12 3.66 2.53
N SER A 27 1.86 3.30 2.33
CA SER A 27 1.07 2.59 3.32
C SER A 27 0.07 1.65 2.67
N ILE A 28 0.18 0.37 2.98
CA ILE A 28 -0.77 -0.66 2.54
C ILE A 28 -2.07 -0.66 3.35
N LYS A 29 -2.11 0.06 4.48
CA LYS A 29 -3.29 0.12 5.37
C LYS A 29 -4.43 0.99 4.82
N THR A 30 -4.23 1.64 3.68
CA THR A 30 -5.21 2.54 3.05
C THR A 30 -6.37 1.80 2.37
N LEU A 31 -6.23 0.50 2.10
CA LEU A 31 -7.26 -0.34 1.48
C LEU A 31 -7.40 -1.67 2.21
N PRO A 32 -8.61 -2.24 2.28
CA PRO A 32 -8.81 -3.61 2.76
C PRO A 32 -8.04 -4.61 1.88
N HIS A 33 -7.24 -5.45 2.52
CA HIS A 33 -6.39 -6.42 1.82
C HIS A 33 -6.11 -7.65 2.66
N ALA A 34 -5.81 -8.75 1.97
CA ALA A 34 -5.29 -9.98 2.56
C ALA A 34 -3.85 -10.21 2.10
N ALA A 35 -2.97 -10.63 3.00
CA ALA A 35 -1.58 -10.97 2.70
C ALA A 35 -1.35 -12.49 2.80
N MET A 36 -0.57 -13.04 1.87
CA MET A 36 -0.19 -14.46 1.86
C MET A 36 1.24 -14.63 1.38
N LEU A 37 1.97 -15.58 1.98
CA LEU A 37 3.32 -15.93 1.55
C LEU A 37 3.29 -17.01 0.45
N GLY A 38 3.95 -16.79 -0.69
CA GLY A 38 3.97 -17.77 -1.77
C GLY A 38 5.10 -17.59 -2.79
N HIS A 39 5.39 -18.62 -3.58
CA HIS A 39 6.34 -18.52 -4.70
C HIS A 39 5.63 -17.97 -5.92
N ARG A 40 6.04 -16.79 -6.39
CA ARG A 40 5.37 -16.06 -7.48
C ARG A 40 6.32 -15.58 -8.58
N GLY A 41 7.62 -15.88 -8.49
CA GLY A 41 8.55 -15.47 -9.53
C GLY A 41 8.67 -13.96 -9.67
N VAL A 42 8.64 -13.21 -8.55
CA VAL A 42 8.70 -11.75 -8.63
C VAL A 42 10.09 -11.31 -9.07
N ASN A 43 10.15 -10.30 -9.94
CA ASN A 43 11.41 -9.71 -10.40
C ASN A 43 11.49 -8.25 -9.95
N VAL A 44 12.51 -7.93 -9.15
CA VAL A 44 12.77 -6.55 -8.69
C VAL A 44 14.08 -6.00 -9.25
N HIS A 45 15.07 -6.86 -9.51
CA HIS A 45 16.45 -6.46 -9.84
C HIS A 45 16.99 -7.09 -11.13
N GLY A 46 16.10 -7.52 -12.04
CA GLY A 46 16.46 -8.05 -13.35
C GLY A 46 16.49 -9.58 -13.46
N SER A 47 16.24 -10.31 -12.36
CA SER A 47 16.06 -11.77 -12.37
C SER A 47 14.90 -12.21 -11.48
N GLU A 48 14.28 -13.32 -11.86
CA GLU A 48 13.14 -13.90 -11.15
C GLU A 48 13.56 -14.44 -9.78
N SER A 49 12.83 -14.04 -8.73
CA SER A 49 13.04 -14.56 -7.38
C SER A 49 12.60 -16.00 -7.26
N ARG A 50 13.48 -16.85 -6.74
CA ARG A 50 13.20 -18.25 -6.39
C ARG A 50 12.59 -18.39 -4.99
N SER A 51 12.66 -17.34 -4.18
CA SER A 51 12.16 -17.32 -2.80
C SER A 51 10.66 -17.06 -2.74
N LYS A 52 10.06 -17.31 -1.57
CA LYS A 52 8.69 -16.88 -1.30
C LYS A 52 8.63 -15.35 -1.17
N SER A 53 7.56 -14.77 -1.66
CA SER A 53 7.26 -13.34 -1.55
C SER A 53 5.90 -13.14 -0.91
N THR A 54 5.72 -12.00 -0.25
CA THR A 54 4.44 -11.63 0.33
C THR A 54 3.54 -11.06 -0.77
N VAL A 55 2.47 -11.78 -1.06
CA VAL A 55 1.46 -11.38 -2.03
C VAL A 55 0.35 -10.65 -1.30
N ILE A 56 0.07 -9.42 -1.71
CA ILE A 56 -1.04 -8.63 -1.18
C ILE A 56 -2.19 -8.66 -2.19
N ARG A 57 -3.35 -9.16 -1.76
CA ARG A 57 -4.59 -9.16 -2.52
C ARG A 57 -5.48 -8.04 -1.98
N ILE A 58 -5.79 -7.07 -2.83
CA ILE A 58 -6.68 -5.95 -2.51
C ILE A 58 -8.13 -6.41 -2.72
N GLU A 59 -9.00 -6.11 -1.76
CA GLU A 59 -10.43 -6.37 -1.86
C GLU A 59 -11.14 -5.23 -2.59
N ASN A 60 -12.13 -5.56 -3.42
CA ASN A 60 -12.87 -4.56 -4.18
C ASN A 60 -14.00 -3.99 -3.33
N LEU A 61 -13.83 -2.78 -2.80
CA LEU A 61 -14.85 -2.11 -1.98
C LEU A 61 -16.14 -1.80 -2.76
N HIS A 62 -16.06 -1.70 -4.08
CA HIS A 62 -17.20 -1.36 -4.95
C HIS A 62 -17.82 -2.61 -5.60
N GLU A 63 -17.53 -3.81 -5.07
CA GLU A 63 -18.11 -5.04 -5.57
C GLU A 63 -19.64 -5.04 -5.39
N GLY A 64 -20.38 -5.25 -6.48
CA GLY A 64 -21.84 -5.20 -6.50
C GLY A 64 -22.44 -3.79 -6.67
N GLN A 65 -21.63 -2.72 -6.69
CA GLN A 65 -22.13 -1.38 -7.01
C GLN A 65 -22.40 -1.23 -8.52
N LYS A 66 -23.44 -0.46 -8.84
CA LYS A 66 -23.80 -0.12 -10.22
C LYS A 66 -22.75 0.82 -10.83
N MET A 67 -22.42 0.61 -12.10
CA MET A 67 -21.42 1.44 -12.79
C MET A 67 -21.83 2.92 -12.83
N GLU A 68 -23.11 3.22 -12.90
CA GLU A 68 -23.63 4.59 -12.91
C GLU A 68 -23.30 5.34 -11.62
N GLU A 69 -23.21 4.61 -10.49
CA GLU A 69 -22.86 5.20 -9.20
C GLU A 69 -21.36 5.44 -9.07
N ILE A 70 -20.54 4.51 -9.59
CA ILE A 70 -19.09 4.69 -9.69
C ILE A 70 -18.75 5.86 -10.62
N ALA A 71 -19.48 6.01 -11.72
CA ALA A 71 -19.28 7.09 -12.68
C ALA A 71 -19.52 8.48 -12.09
N LYS A 72 -20.31 8.62 -11.02
CA LYS A 72 -20.51 9.90 -10.32
C LYS A 72 -19.22 10.43 -9.67
N MET A 73 -18.30 9.55 -9.30
CA MET A 73 -16.98 9.93 -8.76
C MET A 73 -16.00 10.42 -9.84
N THR A 74 -16.41 10.40 -11.12
CA THR A 74 -15.60 10.90 -12.23
C THR A 74 -15.48 12.41 -12.16
N GLY A 75 -14.24 12.91 -12.10
CA GLY A 75 -13.94 14.34 -11.98
C GLY A 75 -13.50 14.74 -10.57
N GLU A 76 -13.66 13.87 -9.58
CA GLU A 76 -13.14 14.10 -8.23
C GLU A 76 -11.64 13.75 -8.13
N LYS A 77 -10.96 14.37 -7.16
CA LYS A 77 -9.54 14.08 -6.88
C LYS A 77 -9.43 12.69 -6.25
N THR A 78 -8.76 11.78 -6.95
CA THR A 78 -8.58 10.39 -6.51
C THR A 78 -7.10 9.99 -6.46
N PHE A 79 -6.80 8.98 -5.63
CA PHE A 79 -5.47 8.37 -5.49
C PHE A 79 -5.45 6.99 -6.18
N VAL A 80 -4.53 6.76 -7.13
CA VAL A 80 -4.57 5.54 -7.99
C VAL A 80 -3.29 4.69 -7.96
N SER A 81 -2.33 5.09 -7.13
CA SER A 81 -1.19 4.26 -6.74
C SER A 81 -1.27 4.05 -5.23
N TYR A 82 -1.54 2.80 -4.83
CA TYR A 82 -1.89 2.45 -3.45
C TYR A 82 -0.64 2.37 -2.54
N ALA A 83 0.53 2.07 -3.11
CA ALA A 83 1.79 1.98 -2.38
C ALA A 83 2.59 3.28 -2.46
N SER A 84 2.88 3.80 -3.64
CA SER A 84 3.50 5.11 -3.79
C SER A 84 2.38 6.13 -3.92
N GLY A 85 2.33 7.18 -3.08
CA GLY A 85 1.28 8.22 -3.12
C GLY A 85 1.27 9.10 -4.39
N LEU A 86 1.37 8.50 -5.58
CA LEU A 86 1.37 9.14 -6.90
C LEU A 86 0.04 8.91 -7.62
N SER A 87 -0.64 10.01 -7.92
CA SER A 87 -1.80 10.04 -8.79
C SER A 87 -1.42 9.64 -10.22
N LYS A 88 -2.08 8.60 -10.75
CA LYS A 88 -2.58 8.53 -12.15
C LYS A 88 -3.48 7.30 -12.37
N CYS A 89 -4.70 7.56 -12.82
CA CYS A 89 -5.73 6.59 -13.17
C CYS A 89 -5.31 5.68 -14.33
N ASN A 90 -5.50 4.36 -14.17
CA ASN A 90 -6.18 3.56 -15.21
C ASN A 90 -6.68 2.22 -14.64
N GLY A 91 -7.91 1.87 -14.98
CA GLY A 91 -8.71 0.81 -14.38
C GLY A 91 -8.26 -0.60 -14.75
N GLN A 92 -7.36 -1.17 -13.96
CA GLN A 92 -7.04 -2.60 -13.99
C GLN A 92 -7.00 -3.15 -12.56
N ARG A 93 -7.41 -4.41 -12.38
CA ARG A 93 -7.19 -5.16 -11.14
C ARG A 93 -5.69 -5.23 -10.89
N LYS A 94 -5.19 -4.49 -9.91
CA LYS A 94 -3.77 -4.46 -9.56
C LYS A 94 -3.52 -5.46 -8.44
N THR A 95 -3.04 -6.66 -8.80
CA THR A 95 -2.30 -7.48 -7.82
C THR A 95 -0.98 -6.78 -7.60
N ALA A 96 -0.61 -6.58 -6.35
CA ALA A 96 0.59 -5.83 -6.05
C ALA A 96 1.50 -6.62 -5.12
N TYR A 97 2.78 -6.63 -5.49
CA TYR A 97 3.79 -7.47 -4.90
C TYR A 97 4.58 -6.62 -3.91
N ALA A 98 4.51 -6.95 -2.63
CA ALA A 98 5.43 -6.41 -1.62
C ALA A 98 6.61 -7.38 -1.54
N VAL A 99 7.81 -6.86 -1.82
CA VAL A 99 9.07 -7.60 -1.64
C VAL A 99 9.66 -7.21 -0.31
#